data_AF-A0A2T7QCF5-F1
#
_entry.id   AF-A0A2T7QCF5-F1
#
_cell.length_a   1.000
_cell.length_b   1.000
_cell.length_c   1.000
_cell.angle_alpha   90.00
_cell.angle_beta   90.00
_cell.angle_gamma   90.00
#
_symmetry.space_group_name_H-M   'P 1'
#
loop_
_entity.id
_entity.type
_entity.pdbx_description
1 polymer ?
#
loop_
_entity_poly.entity_id
_entity_poly.type
_entity_poly.pdbx_seq_one_letter_code
_entity_poly.pdbx_strand_id
1 'polypeptide(L)'
;MEYRFIIRFRLLLVLMSSFTSFSCGYFDNDKIEYQKRVAQNITIQKQENDNSNNLVFEETNNVSAVILNNCFKIYYDSLDKKIYVETSQNKVDKDYWQIKILNSSAQYVFEAIQKEVITKEVFDEKTKNVLMKWEVNK
;
A
#
# COMPACT_ATOMS: atom_id res chain seq x y z
N MET A 1 -54.91 29.72 -15.67
CA MET A 1 -54.23 28.46 -16.05
C MET A 1 -52.75 28.45 -15.62
N GLU A 2 -52.11 29.61 -15.53
CA GLU A 2 -50.67 29.79 -15.24
C GLU A 2 -50.24 29.36 -13.82
N TYR A 3 -51.06 29.61 -12.79
CA TYR A 3 -50.70 29.27 -11.40
C TYR A 3 -50.51 27.76 -11.17
N ARG A 4 -51.32 26.93 -11.84
CA ARG A 4 -51.21 25.46 -11.78
C ARG A 4 -49.97 24.94 -12.51
N PHE A 5 -49.52 25.66 -13.55
CA PHE A 5 -48.31 25.33 -14.30
C PHE A 5 -47.05 25.64 -13.49
N ILE A 6 -47.01 26.80 -12.83
CA ILE A 6 -45.89 27.22 -11.98
C ILE A 6 -45.67 26.26 -10.80
N ILE A 7 -46.75 25.81 -10.16
CA ILE A 7 -46.66 24.85 -9.04
C ILE A 7 -46.10 23.51 -9.52
N ARG A 8 -46.60 22.98 -10.66
CA ARG A 8 -46.11 21.71 -11.22
C ARG A 8 -44.66 21.79 -11.67
N PHE A 9 -44.25 22.92 -12.24
CA PHE A 9 -42.87 23.16 -12.65
C PHE A 9 -41.91 23.22 -11.45
N ARG A 10 -42.29 23.91 -10.37
CA ARG A 10 -41.50 23.95 -9.13
C ARG A 10 -41.35 22.57 -8.48
N LEU A 11 -42.40 21.77 -8.49
CA LEU A 11 -42.40 20.43 -7.90
C LEU A 11 -41.49 19.47 -8.70
N LEU A 12 -41.46 19.63 -10.02
CA LEU A 12 -40.57 18.89 -10.92
C LEU A 12 -39.09 19.29 -10.74
N LEU A 13 -38.82 20.58 -10.51
CA LEU A 13 -37.48 21.09 -10.18
C LEU A 13 -36.95 20.53 -8.85
N VAL A 14 -37.81 20.46 -7.82
CA VAL A 14 -37.45 19.84 -6.53
C VAL A 14 -37.14 18.35 -6.71
N LEU A 15 -37.99 17.61 -7.44
CA LEU A 15 -37.76 16.19 -7.75
C LEU A 15 -36.44 15.96 -8.51
N MET A 16 -36.14 16.78 -9.52
CA MET A 16 -34.89 16.68 -10.27
C MET A 16 -33.66 17.00 -9.39
N SER A 17 -33.75 17.97 -8.48
CA SER A 17 -32.65 18.28 -7.56
C SER A 17 -32.33 17.13 -6.59
N SER A 18 -33.36 16.38 -6.13
CA SER A 18 -33.14 15.21 -5.28
C SER A 18 -32.43 14.04 -6.00
N PHE A 19 -32.58 13.90 -7.32
CA PHE A 19 -31.87 12.87 -8.08
C PHE A 19 -30.39 13.19 -8.30
N THR A 20 -30.02 14.47 -8.38
CA THR A 20 -28.60 14.86 -8.52
C THR A 20 -27.76 14.65 -7.27
N SER A 21 -28.39 14.45 -6.10
CA SER A 21 -27.68 14.20 -4.83
C SER A 21 -27.26 12.75 -4.64
N PHE A 22 -27.78 11.80 -5.44
CA PHE A 22 -27.45 10.38 -5.36
C PHE A 22 -26.32 9.94 -6.31
N SER A 23 -25.70 10.88 -7.04
CA SER A 23 -24.57 10.60 -7.93
C SER A 23 -23.29 11.32 -7.49
N CYS A 24 -23.14 11.62 -6.20
CA CYS A 24 -21.82 11.86 -5.65
C CYS A 24 -21.17 10.47 -5.56
N GLY A 25 -20.26 10.20 -6.50
CA GLY A 25 -19.59 8.91 -6.66
C GLY A 25 -19.24 8.31 -5.31
N TYR A 26 -19.67 7.06 -5.12
CA TYR A 26 -19.09 6.17 -4.14
C TYR A 26 -17.58 6.23 -4.40
N PHE A 27 -16.87 7.06 -3.64
CA PHE A 27 -15.42 7.04 -3.59
C PHE A 27 -15.11 5.61 -3.17
N ASP A 28 -14.60 4.81 -4.11
CA ASP A 28 -13.95 3.55 -3.80
C ASP A 28 -12.94 3.88 -2.70
N ASN A 29 -13.29 3.45 -1.49
CA ASN A 29 -12.42 3.58 -0.34
C ASN A 29 -11.26 2.63 -0.63
N ASP A 30 -10.20 3.14 -1.24
CA ASP A 30 -8.86 2.55 -1.21
C ASP A 30 -8.29 2.68 0.21
N LYS A 31 -9.07 2.23 1.19
CA LYS A 31 -8.74 2.34 2.59
C LYS A 31 -7.55 1.46 2.87
N ILE A 32 -6.58 2.06 3.52
CA ILE A 32 -5.42 1.38 4.06
C ILE A 32 -5.88 0.68 5.34
N GLU A 33 -5.88 -0.65 5.35
CA GLU A 33 -6.21 -1.45 6.52
C GLU A 33 -5.10 -1.34 7.57
N TYR A 34 -3.85 -1.34 7.09
CA TYR A 34 -2.68 -1.35 7.95
C TYR A 34 -1.54 -0.55 7.32
N GLN A 35 -0.87 0.30 8.12
CA GLN A 35 0.39 0.92 7.74
C GLN A 35 1.34 0.92 8.93
N LYS A 36 2.57 0.47 8.72
CA LYS A 36 3.63 0.58 9.74
C LYS A 36 4.94 1.00 9.12
N ARG A 37 5.55 2.02 9.72
CA ARG A 37 6.85 2.54 9.30
C ARG A 37 7.97 1.61 9.74
N VAL A 38 8.82 1.22 8.79
CA VAL A 38 10.02 0.41 9.01
C VAL A 38 11.23 1.33 9.20
N ALA A 39 11.39 2.29 8.29
CA ALA A 39 12.47 3.28 8.34
C ALA A 39 12.07 4.53 7.57
N GLN A 40 11.86 5.66 8.26
CA GLN A 40 11.45 6.97 7.67
C GLN A 40 10.46 6.82 6.50
N ASN A 41 10.91 6.97 5.26
CA ASN A 41 10.08 6.93 4.06
C ASN A 41 9.65 5.50 3.65
N ILE A 42 10.17 4.45 4.29
CA ILE A 42 9.83 3.06 4.00
C ILE A 42 8.77 2.57 4.99
N THR A 43 7.63 2.16 4.45
CA THR A 43 6.50 1.64 5.22
C THR A 43 6.02 0.31 4.65
N ILE A 44 5.45 -0.52 5.52
CA ILE A 44 4.67 -1.69 5.13
C ILE A 44 3.21 -1.25 5.12
N GLN A 45 2.50 -1.54 4.04
CA GLN A 45 1.11 -1.14 3.83
C GLN A 45 0.27 -2.35 3.41
N LYS A 46 -0.94 -2.51 3.98
CA LYS A 46 -1.97 -3.44 3.55
C LYS A 46 -3.22 -2.65 3.13
N GLN A 47 -3.79 -2.96 1.98
CA GLN A 47 -5.06 -2.37 1.53
C GLN A 47 -6.24 -3.22 2.01
N GLU A 48 -7.38 -2.60 2.32
CA GLU A 48 -8.58 -3.27 2.91
C GLU A 48 -9.11 -4.43 2.08
N ASN A 49 -8.94 -4.40 0.76
CA ASN A 49 -9.38 -5.46 -0.16
C ASN A 49 -8.25 -6.39 -0.64
N ASP A 50 -7.03 -6.21 -0.11
CA ASP A 50 -5.89 -7.01 -0.52
C ASP A 50 -5.41 -7.91 0.62
N ASN A 51 -5.25 -9.21 0.32
CA ASN A 51 -4.68 -10.18 1.25
C ASN A 51 -3.15 -10.13 1.29
N SER A 52 -2.56 -9.06 0.78
CA SER A 52 -1.13 -8.91 0.55
C SER A 52 -0.60 -7.65 1.21
N ASN A 53 0.62 -7.73 1.75
CA ASN A 53 1.33 -6.55 2.23
C ASN A 53 2.23 -6.02 1.12
N ASN A 54 2.32 -4.71 0.98
CA ASN A 54 3.22 -4.04 0.07
C ASN A 54 4.30 -3.31 0.87
N LEU A 55 5.53 -3.34 0.35
CA LEU A 55 6.60 -2.50 0.87
C LEU A 55 6.64 -1.22 0.02
N VAL A 56 6.33 -0.09 0.65
CA VAL A 56 6.08 1.18 -0.02
C VAL A 56 7.11 2.21 0.43
N PHE A 57 7.66 2.94 -0.53
CA PHE A 57 8.50 4.11 -0.30
C PHE A 57 7.71 5.39 -0.55
N GLU A 58 7.68 6.27 0.43
CA GLU A 58 7.08 7.59 0.35
C GLU A 58 8.08 8.56 -0.31
N GLU A 59 7.80 8.93 -1.55
CA GLU A 59 8.43 10.05 -2.24
C GLU A 59 7.68 11.36 -1.87
N THR A 60 8.30 12.51 -2.08
CA THR A 60 7.80 13.82 -1.62
C THR A 60 6.33 14.15 -1.98
N ASN A 61 5.76 15.15 -1.29
CA ASN A 61 4.44 15.77 -1.53
C ASN A 61 3.28 14.79 -1.83
N ASN A 62 3.27 13.63 -1.16
CA ASN A 62 2.24 12.57 -1.21
C ASN A 62 2.36 11.58 -2.38
N VAL A 63 3.51 11.47 -3.04
CA VAL A 63 3.73 10.43 -4.06
C VAL A 63 4.34 9.20 -3.38
N SER A 64 3.70 8.04 -3.50
CA SER A 64 4.24 6.77 -2.99
C SER A 64 4.63 5.85 -4.14
N ALA A 65 5.81 5.24 -4.04
CA ALA A 65 6.30 4.25 -4.99
C ALA A 65 6.32 2.87 -4.31
N VAL A 66 5.70 1.88 -4.96
CA VAL A 66 5.72 0.51 -4.42
C VAL A 66 7.03 -0.18 -4.80
N ILE A 67 7.79 -0.63 -3.79
CA ILE A 67 9.08 -1.29 -3.96
C ILE A 67 8.88 -2.77 -4.30
N LEU A 68 8.00 -3.44 -3.53
CA LEU A 68 7.65 -4.85 -3.68
C LEU A 68 6.17 -5.05 -3.36
N ASN A 69 5.50 -5.82 -4.22
CA ASN A 69 4.10 -6.24 -4.07
C ASN A 69 4.00 -7.66 -3.51
N ASN A 70 2.84 -8.02 -2.95
CA ASN A 70 2.53 -9.37 -2.51
C ASN A 70 3.55 -9.96 -1.52
N CYS A 71 3.97 -9.15 -0.54
CA CYS A 71 4.88 -9.55 0.52
C CYS A 71 4.15 -10.42 1.55
N PHE A 72 4.65 -11.63 1.78
CA PHE A 72 4.13 -12.53 2.81
C PHE A 72 4.87 -12.39 4.12
N LYS A 73 6.20 -12.30 4.04
CA LYS A 73 7.07 -12.12 5.18
C LYS A 73 7.98 -10.94 4.93
N ILE A 74 8.07 -10.07 5.93
CA ILE A 74 8.97 -8.93 5.94
C ILE A 74 9.73 -8.98 7.25
N TYR A 75 11.05 -8.92 7.15
CA TYR A 75 11.96 -8.85 8.29
C TYR A 75 12.79 -7.59 8.18
N TYR A 76 12.94 -6.86 9.27
CA TYR A 76 13.79 -5.68 9.32
C TYR A 76 14.92 -5.88 10.31
N ASP A 77 16.15 -5.88 9.80
CA ASP A 77 17.36 -5.82 10.59
C ASP A 77 17.78 -4.35 10.75
N SER A 78 17.55 -3.80 11.94
CA SER A 78 17.92 -2.43 12.27
C SER A 78 19.43 -2.21 12.41
N LEU A 79 20.21 -3.26 12.70
CA LEU A 79 21.66 -3.16 12.87
C LEU A 79 22.35 -3.00 11.52
N ASP A 80 21.99 -3.86 10.57
CA ASP A 80 22.57 -3.87 9.22
C ASP A 80 21.80 -2.97 8.23
N LYS A 81 20.69 -2.36 8.68
CA LYS A 81 19.77 -1.55 7.87
C LYS A 81 19.31 -2.31 6.61
N LYS A 82 18.90 -3.56 6.80
CA LYS A 82 18.43 -4.44 5.73
C LYS A 82 17.00 -4.86 5.96
N ILE A 83 16.25 -4.97 4.87
CA ILE A 83 14.92 -5.54 4.85
C ILE A 83 14.99 -6.82 4.02
N TYR A 84 14.51 -7.92 4.59
CA TYR A 84 14.38 -9.19 3.89
C TYR A 84 12.90 -9.44 3.61
N VAL A 85 12.57 -9.74 2.36
CA VAL A 85 11.18 -9.88 1.92
C VAL A 85 10.98 -11.19 1.18
N GLU A 86 9.95 -11.94 1.56
CA GLU A 86 9.40 -13.05 0.80
C GLU A 86 8.17 -12.53 0.02
N THR A 87 8.25 -12.54 -1.32
CA THR A 87 7.14 -12.15 -2.20
C THR A 87 6.64 -13.34 -2.99
N SER A 88 5.40 -13.28 -3.48
CA SER A 88 4.85 -14.29 -4.40
C SER A 88 4.55 -13.66 -5.75
N GLN A 89 5.10 -14.23 -6.82
CA GLN A 89 4.66 -13.90 -8.17
C GLN A 89 3.34 -14.61 -8.51
N ASN A 90 3.21 -15.87 -8.09
CA ASN A 90 2.06 -16.74 -8.28
C ASN A 90 1.88 -17.64 -7.06
N LYS A 91 0.72 -18.30 -6.89
CA LYS A 91 0.42 -19.18 -5.74
C LYS A 91 1.50 -20.23 -5.37
N VAL A 92 2.39 -20.56 -6.31
CA VAL A 92 3.44 -21.58 -6.16
C VAL A 92 4.85 -20.96 -6.08
N ASP A 93 5.11 -19.88 -6.82
CA ASP A 93 6.45 -19.31 -6.96
C ASP A 93 6.67 -18.16 -5.98
N LYS A 94 7.76 -18.28 -5.21
CA LYS A 94 8.20 -17.31 -4.22
C LYS A 94 9.55 -16.75 -4.61
N ASP A 95 9.66 -15.43 -4.54
CA ASP A 95 10.93 -14.73 -4.66
C ASP A 95 11.35 -14.23 -3.28
N TYR A 96 12.67 -14.21 -3.06
CA TYR A 96 13.28 -13.72 -1.83
C TYR A 96 14.17 -12.54 -2.18
N TRP A 97 13.99 -11.44 -1.47
CA TRP A 97 14.67 -10.19 -1.72
C TRP A 97 15.44 -9.73 -0.50
N GLN A 98 16.63 -9.19 -0.74
CA GLN A 98 17.38 -8.38 0.21
C GLN A 98 17.32 -6.92 -0.26
N ILE A 99 16.88 -6.03 0.62
CA ILE A 99 16.85 -4.58 0.38
C ILE A 99 17.77 -3.93 1.39
N LYS A 100 18.87 -3.36 0.92
CA LYS A 100 19.78 -2.55 1.72
C LYS A 100 19.33 -1.10 1.70
N ILE A 101 19.12 -0.51 2.88
CA ILE A 101 18.78 0.90 3.03
C ILE A 101 20.07 1.71 2.99
N LEU A 102 20.26 2.49 1.92
CA LEU A 102 21.39 3.39 1.76
C LEU A 102 21.12 4.72 2.47
N ASN A 103 19.95 5.31 2.20
CA ASN A 103 19.50 6.56 2.82
C ASN A 103 17.96 6.63 2.84
N SER A 104 17.34 6.31 3.99
CA SER A 104 15.88 6.33 4.13
C SER A 104 15.24 7.72 4.07
N SER A 105 16.03 8.80 4.05
CA SER A 105 15.58 10.18 3.86
C SER A 105 15.71 10.68 2.43
N ALA A 106 16.24 9.87 1.50
CA ALA A 106 16.41 10.31 0.12
C ALA A 106 15.04 10.63 -0.53
N GLN A 107 15.03 11.54 -1.49
CA GLN A 107 13.81 11.94 -2.19
C GLN A 107 13.27 10.83 -3.08
N TYR A 108 14.17 10.05 -3.69
CA TYR A 108 13.85 9.04 -4.70
C TYR A 108 14.25 7.64 -4.26
N VAL A 109 13.44 6.64 -4.61
CA VAL A 109 13.68 5.22 -4.25
C VAL A 109 15.06 4.73 -4.65
N PHE A 110 15.52 5.06 -5.86
CA PHE A 110 16.77 4.52 -6.42
C PHE A 110 18.02 5.00 -5.67
N GLU A 111 17.93 6.13 -4.96
CA GLU A 111 18.98 6.65 -4.08
C GLU A 111 18.85 6.10 -2.65
N ALA A 112 17.62 5.77 -2.25
CA ALA A 112 17.31 5.34 -0.91
C ALA A 112 17.70 3.89 -0.64
N ILE A 113 17.52 3.01 -1.64
CA ILE A 113 17.64 1.57 -1.46
C ILE A 113 18.39 0.89 -2.60
N GLN A 114 19.01 -0.24 -2.27
CA GLN A 114 19.53 -1.21 -3.24
C GLN A 114 18.82 -2.54 -3.02
N LYS A 115 18.19 -3.09 -4.07
CA LYS A 115 17.50 -4.37 -4.02
C LYS A 115 18.30 -5.46 -4.76
N GLU A 116 18.26 -6.66 -4.22
CA GLU A 116 18.93 -7.84 -4.76
C GLU A 116 18.05 -9.07 -4.53
N VAL A 117 17.99 -9.96 -5.53
CA VAL A 117 17.35 -11.27 -5.40
C VAL A 117 18.30 -12.20 -4.67
N ILE A 118 17.81 -12.89 -3.65
CA ILE A 118 18.57 -13.87 -2.87
C ILE A 118 17.90 -15.24 -2.95
N THR A 119 18.63 -16.29 -2.56
CA THR A 119 18.04 -17.63 -2.45
C THR A 119 17.27 -17.77 -1.15
N LYS A 120 16.41 -18.80 -1.08
CA LYS A 120 15.66 -19.14 0.13
C LYS A 120 16.59 -19.46 1.30
N GLU A 121 17.69 -20.17 1.06
CA GLU A 121 18.65 -20.56 2.09
C GLU A 121 19.27 -19.32 2.75
N VAL A 122 19.66 -18.33 1.95
CA VAL A 122 20.19 -17.05 2.45
C VAL A 122 19.13 -16.30 3.23
N PHE A 123 17.88 -16.29 2.74
CA PHE A 123 16.76 -15.67 3.46
C PHE A 123 16.55 -16.30 4.83
N ASP A 124 16.43 -17.63 4.89
CA ASP A 124 16.20 -18.37 6.14
C ASP A 124 17.36 -18.19 7.13
N GLU A 125 18.61 -18.17 6.66
CA GLU A 125 19.79 -17.94 7.49
C GLU A 125 19.78 -16.52 8.10
N LYS A 126 19.58 -15.50 7.27
CA LYS A 126 19.64 -14.09 7.71
C LYS A 126 18.47 -13.68 8.58
N THR A 127 17.31 -14.31 8.41
CA THR A 127 16.09 -13.96 9.15
C THR A 127 15.93 -14.71 10.48
N LYS A 128 16.73 -15.76 10.73
CA LYS A 128 16.61 -16.65 11.90
C LYS A 128 16.57 -15.93 13.25
N ASN A 129 17.33 -14.83 13.39
CA ASN A 129 17.48 -14.10 14.65
C ASN A 129 16.93 -12.66 14.58
N VAL A 130 16.18 -12.31 13.54
CA VAL A 130 15.67 -10.95 13.39
C VAL A 130 14.48 -10.72 14.33
N LEU A 131 14.57 -9.66 15.13
CA LEU A 131 13.58 -9.34 16.16
C LEU A 131 12.30 -8.73 15.58
N MET A 132 12.41 -7.94 14.51
CA MET A 132 11.26 -7.31 13.87
C MET A 132 10.80 -8.11 12.65
N LYS A 133 9.66 -8.78 12.80
CA LYS A 133 9.02 -9.56 11.76
C LYS A 133 7.56 -9.16 11.56
N TRP A 134 7.13 -9.25 10.30
CA TRP A 134 5.74 -9.09 9.89
C TRP A 134 5.38 -10.25 8.98
N GLU A 135 4.34 -10.98 9.37
CA GLU A 135 3.85 -12.13 8.62
C GLU A 135 2.37 -11.87 8.32
N VAL A 136 1.99 -11.99 7.04
CA VAL A 136 0.58 -12.02 6.66
C VAL A 136 0.03 -13.37 7.07
N ASN A 137 -0.72 -13.42 8.17
CA ASN A 137 -1.49 -14.61 8.51
C ASN A 137 -2.60 -14.77 7.46
N LYS A 138 -2.64 -15.95 6.83
CA LYS A 138 -3.80 -16.40 6.05
C LYS A 138 -4.94 -16.78 6.97
#